data_AF-A0A972A8W4-F1
#
_entry.id   AF-A0A972A8W4-F1
#
_cell.length_a   1.000
_cell.length_b   1.000
_cell.length_c   1.000
_cell.angle_alpha   90.00
_cell.angle_beta   90.00
_cell.angle_gamma   90.00
#
_symmetry.space_group_name_H-M   'P 1'
#
loop_
_entity.id
_entity.type
_entity.pdbx_description
1 polymer ?
#
loop_
_entity_poly.entity_id
_entity_poly.type
_entity_poly.pdbx_seq_one_letter_code
_entity_poly.pdbx_strand_id
1 'polypeptide(L)' 'MQCCPVKAIRLHNFTIVTQDSDFNDLSTLFGFPPKIIWLRTGNLKTTVILDVLVRNYSDLAKFEADNELACFEIVLS' A
#
# COMPACT_ATOMS: atom_id res chain seq x y z
N MET A 1 4.57 26.11 -9.33
CA MET A 1 5.24 25.28 -8.31
C MET A 1 4.25 24.19 -7.91
N GLN A 2 4.34 23.01 -8.52
CA GLN A 2 3.40 21.92 -8.28
C GLN A 2 3.91 21.10 -7.08
N CYS A 3 3.29 21.27 -5.90
CA CYS A 3 3.49 20.37 -4.77
C CYS A 3 2.82 19.02 -5.09
N CYS A 4 3.52 18.13 -5.81
CA CYS A 4 3.04 16.76 -5.99
C CYS A 4 3.41 15.94 -4.73
N PRO A 5 2.45 15.52 -3.90
CA PRO A 5 2.72 14.64 -2.75
C PRO A 5 3.44 13.35 -3.18
N VAL A 6 3.16 12.88 -4.39
CA VAL A 6 3.82 11.72 -5.02
C VAL A 6 5.35 11.84 -5.06
N LYS A 7 5.90 13.04 -5.28
CA LYS A 7 7.37 13.24 -5.34
C LYS A 7 8.05 13.07 -3.99
N ALA A 8 7.40 13.46 -2.90
CA ALA A 8 7.95 13.34 -1.54
C ALA A 8 8.00 11.88 -1.07
N ILE A 9 7.04 11.07 -1.50
CA ILE A 9 6.93 9.65 -1.14
C ILE A 9 8.07 8.84 -1.79
N ARG A 10 8.45 9.20 -3.03
CA ARG A 10 9.56 8.57 -3.77
C ARG A 10 10.94 8.74 -3.11
N LEU A 11 11.11 9.78 -2.28
CA LEU A 11 12.40 10.10 -1.66
C LEU A 11 12.69 9.29 -0.40
N HIS A 12 11.69 8.63 0.17
CA HIS A 12 11.78 8.06 1.51
C HIS A 12 11.37 6.58 1.59
N ASN A 13 11.22 5.90 0.45
CA ASN A 13 10.93 4.46 0.39
C ASN A 13 9.69 4.04 1.23
N PHE A 14 8.63 4.85 1.17
CA PHE A 14 7.39 4.56 1.89
C PHE A 14 6.47 3.61 1.12
N THR A 15 5.79 2.74 1.87
CA THR A 15 4.66 1.93 1.40
C THR A 15 3.36 2.60 1.85
N ILE A 16 2.43 2.79 0.92
CA ILE A 16 1.11 3.38 1.19
C ILE A 16 0.15 2.27 1.60
N VAL A 17 -0.56 2.43 2.72
CA VAL A 17 -1.66 1.56 3.11
C VAL A 17 -2.97 2.30 2.87
N THR A 18 -3.87 1.73 2.06
CA THR A 18 -5.13 2.38 1.69
C THR A 18 -6.26 1.36 1.51
N GLN A 19 -7.51 1.80 1.69
CA GLN A 19 -8.70 1.04 1.28
C GLN A 19 -9.25 1.51 -0.07
N ASP A 20 -8.74 2.64 -0.54
CA ASP A 20 -9.26 3.35 -1.71
C ASP A 20 -8.65 2.78 -2.98
N SER A 21 -9.50 2.42 -3.95
CA SER A 21 -9.09 1.82 -5.22
C SER A 21 -8.29 2.77 -6.09
N ASP A 22 -8.51 4.08 -5.92
CA ASP A 22 -7.98 5.12 -6.81
C ASP A 22 -6.44 5.22 -6.75
N PHE A 23 -5.82 4.70 -5.67
CA PHE A 23 -4.37 4.68 -5.54
C PHE A 23 -3.70 3.62 -6.43
N ASN A 24 -4.39 2.53 -6.77
CA ASN A 24 -3.88 1.52 -7.70
C ASN A 24 -3.71 2.11 -9.12
N ASP A 25 -4.64 2.97 -9.51
CA ASP A 25 -4.58 3.70 -10.77
C ASP A 25 -3.43 4.72 -10.77
N LEU A 26 -3.20 5.39 -9.63
CA LEU A 26 -2.07 6.31 -9.47
C LEU A 26 -0.71 5.61 -9.53
N SER A 27 -0.55 4.42 -8.94
CA SER A 27 0.71 3.65 -9.09
C SER A 27 0.95 3.21 -10.53
N THR A 28 -0.13 2.89 -11.26
CA THR A 28 -0.06 2.47 -12.67
C THR A 28 0.29 3.65 -13.59
N LEU A 29 -0.23 4.84 -13.30
CA LEU A 29 -0.05 6.03 -14.13
C LEU A 29 1.31 6.73 -13.94
N PHE A 30 1.86 6.73 -12.73
CA PHE A 30 3.11 7.44 -12.40
C PHE A 30 4.35 6.53 -12.30
N GLY A 31 4.17 5.22 -12.43
CA GLY A 31 5.22 4.24 -12.27
C GLY A 31 5.69 4.08 -10.82
N PHE A 32 6.56 3.10 -10.60
CA PHE A 32 7.17 2.80 -9.30
C PHE A 32 8.16 3.91 -8.86
N PRO A 33 8.34 4.17 -7.54
CA PRO A 33 7.52 3.84 -6.37
C PRO A 33 6.47 4.95 -6.10
N PRO A 34 5.42 4.72 -5.27
CA PRO A 34 5.39 3.86 -4.07
C PRO A 34 4.68 2.51 -4.18
N LYS A 35 5.10 1.54 -3.35
CA LYS A 35 4.38 0.28 -3.11
C LYS A 35 3.06 0.55 -2.38
N ILE A 36 2.05 -0.25 -2.67
CA ILE A 36 0.70 -0.11 -2.11
C ILE A 36 0.29 -1.39 -1.39
N ILE A 37 -0.22 -1.25 -0.17
CA ILE A 37 -0.98 -2.28 0.54
C ILE A 37 -2.44 -1.87 0.45
N TRP A 38 -3.23 -2.64 -0.30
CA TRP A 38 -4.65 -2.37 -0.51
C TRP A 38 -5.49 -3.25 0.40
N LEU A 39 -6.15 -2.62 1.37
CA LEU A 39 -7.03 -3.27 2.33
C LEU A 39 -8.46 -3.32 1.79
N ARG A 40 -8.90 -4.48 1.33
CA ARG A 40 -10.29 -4.71 0.88
C ARG A 40 -11.12 -5.31 2.00
N THR A 41 -11.14 -4.59 3.11
CA THR A 41 -11.76 -5.04 4.37
C THR A 41 -13.06 -4.30 4.69
N GLY A 42 -13.38 -3.24 3.94
CA GLY A 42 -14.42 -2.28 4.29
C GLY A 42 -14.10 -1.47 5.55
N ASN A 43 -15.11 -0.76 6.07
CA ASN A 43 -14.99 0.06 7.27
C ASN A 43 -14.85 -0.82 8.52
N LEU A 44 -13.61 -1.10 8.89
CA LEU A 44 -13.26 -1.79 10.13
C LEU A 44 -12.62 -0.84 11.13
N LYS A 45 -12.73 -1.20 12.41
CA LYS A 45 -12.02 -0.50 13.47
C LYS A 45 -10.51 -0.61 13.23
N THR A 46 -9.78 0.45 13.57
CA THR A 46 -8.31 0.48 13.48
C THR A 46 -7.64 -0.71 14.17
N THR A 47 -8.21 -1.21 15.27
CA THR A 47 -7.70 -2.40 15.98
C THR A 47 -7.74 -3.66 15.11
N VAL A 48 -8.79 -3.84 14.31
CA VAL A 48 -8.93 -4.99 13.42
C VAL A 48 -7.97 -4.85 12.23
N ILE A 49 -7.80 -3.64 11.71
CA ILE A 49 -6.82 -3.36 10.65
C ILE A 49 -5.40 -3.67 11.15
N LEU A 50 -5.07 -3.28 12.39
CA LEU A 50 -3.78 -3.60 12.99
C LEU A 50 -3.57 -5.12 13.08
N ASP A 51 -4.55 -5.87 13.58
CA ASP A 51 -4.48 -7.33 13.65
C ASP A 51 -4.25 -7.95 12.27
N VAL A 52 -4.92 -7.44 11.25
CA VAL A 52 -4.74 -7.90 9.85
C VAL A 52 -3.32 -7.65 9.38
N LEU A 53 -2.78 -6.45 9.60
CA LEU A 53 -1.40 -6.12 9.21
C LEU A 53 -0.38 -6.98 9.95
N VAL A 54 -0.57 -7.20 11.26
CA VAL A 54 0.32 -8.03 12.08
C VAL A 54 0.28 -9.49 11.61
N ARG A 55 -0.91 -10.04 11.31
CA ARG A 55 -1.04 -11.41 10.80
C ARG A 55 -0.37 -11.61 9.44
N ASN A 56 -0.36 -10.58 8.60
CA ASN A 56 0.24 -10.61 7.26
C ASN A 56 1.68 -10.09 7.24
N TYR A 57 2.28 -9.75 8.39
CA TYR A 57 3.59 -9.10 8.46
C TYR A 57 4.69 -9.83 7.67
N SER A 58 4.74 -11.16 7.79
CA SER A 58 5.73 -11.99 7.09
C SER A 58 5.62 -11.88 5.57
N ASP A 59 4.41 -11.78 5.02
CA ASP A 59 4.20 -11.66 3.58
C ASP A 59 4.37 -10.20 3.11
N LEU A 60 4.02 -9.23 3.96
CA LEU A 60 4.35 -7.82 3.73
C LEU A 60 5.86 -7.58 3.67
N ALA A 61 6.65 -8.27 4.50
CA ALA A 61 8.11 -8.17 4.47
C ALA A 61 8.69 -8.76 3.17
N LYS A 62 8.15 -9.88 2.67
CA LYS A 62 8.53 -10.43 1.36
C LYS A 62 8.14 -9.49 0.22
N PHE A 63 6.93 -8.93 0.28
CA PHE A 63 6.44 -7.95 -0.67
C PHE A 63 7.32 -6.69 -0.68
N GLU A 64 7.81 -6.23 0.46
CA GLU A 64 8.71 -5.08 0.57
C GLU A 64 10.09 -5.36 -0.06
N ALA A 65 10.57 -6.60 -0.02
CA ALA A 65 11.80 -7.01 -0.72
C ALA A 65 11.61 -7.28 -2.23
N ASP A 66 10.38 -7.51 -2.68
CA ASP A 66 10.06 -7.82 -4.07
C ASP A 66 9.99 -6.56 -4.94
N ASN A 67 10.85 -6.43 -5.95
CA ASN A 67 10.91 -5.24 -6.81
C ASN A 67 9.96 -5.31 -8.03
N GLU A 68 9.29 -6.43 -8.24
CA GLU A 68 8.37 -6.64 -9.35
C GLU A 68 6.91 -6.40 -8.93
N LEU A 69 6.62 -6.51 -7.63
CA LEU A 69 5.28 -6.31 -7.07
C LEU A 69 5.05 -4.87 -6.59
N ALA A 70 4.03 -4.21 -7.16
CA ALA A 70 3.62 -2.84 -6.81
C ALA A 70 2.48 -2.78 -5.79
N CYS A 71 1.61 -3.78 -5.77
CA CYS A 71 0.39 -3.79 -4.98
C CYS A 71 0.24 -5.13 -4.24
N PHE A 72 -0.05 -5.07 -2.95
CA PHE A 72 -0.37 -6.21 -2.09
C PHE A 72 -1.80 -6.08 -1.60
N GLU A 73 -2.69 -6.94 -2.08
CA GLU A 73 -4.11 -6.94 -1.73
C GLU A 73 -4.36 -7.82 -0.50
N ILE A 74 -5.04 -7.27 0.51
CA ILE A 74 -5.52 -8.03 1.67
C ILE A 74 -7.04 -8.01 1.67
N VAL A 75 -7.62 -9.20 1.49
CA VAL A 75 -9.07 -9.43 1.55
C VAL A 75 -9.40 -10.17 2.85
N LEU A 76 -10.41 -9.71 3.57
CA LEU A 76 -11.01 -10.47 4.66
C LEU A 76 -12.20 -11.26 4.11
N SER A 77 -12.06 -12.58 4.12
CA SER A 77 -13.14 -13.54 3.87
C SER A 77 -13.93 -13.83 5.13
#